data_AF-A0A0K8MI55-F1
#
_entry.id   AF-A0A0K8MI55-F1
#
_cell.length_a   1.000
_cell.length_b   1.000
_cell.length_c   1.000
_cell.angle_alpha   90.00
_cell.angle_beta   90.00
_cell.angle_gamma   90.00
#
_symmetry.space_group_name_H-M   'P 1'
#
loop_
_entity.id
_entity.type
_entity.pdbx_description
1 polymer ?
#
loop_
_entity_poly.entity_id
_entity_poly.type
_entity_poly.pdbx_seq_one_letter_code
_entity_poly.pdbx_strand_id
1 'polypeptide(L)' 'MTELESLSRNVEKKFKDALWERNIKQVELAEMLHTSPAQLSRALKGNTTPRDIEIQKQAAKILGIDL' A
#
# COMPACT_ATOMS: atom_id res chain seq x y z
N MET A 1 6.22 -15.64 -14.82
CA MET A 1 5.82 -14.38 -14.18
C MET A 1 4.93 -13.65 -15.17
N THR A 2 3.67 -13.43 -14.82
CA THR A 2 2.73 -12.71 -15.69
C THR A 2 2.96 -11.20 -15.57
N GLU A 3 2.49 -10.43 -16.55
CA GLU A 3 2.53 -8.97 -16.51
C GLU A 3 1.84 -8.41 -15.25
N LEU A 4 0.74 -9.04 -14.85
CA LEU A 4 -0.01 -8.69 -13.64
C LEU A 4 0.80 -8.88 -12.36
N GLU A 5 1.53 -9.99 -12.24
CA GLU A 5 2.40 -10.27 -11.09
C GLU A 5 3.57 -9.27 -11.00
N SER A 6 4.09 -8.83 -12.15
CA SER A 6 5.14 -7.80 -12.21
C SER A 6 4.63 -6.45 -11.73
N LEU A 7 3.44 -6.05 -12.19
CA LEU A 7 2.80 -4.79 -11.78
C LEU A 7 2.48 -4.77 -10.28
N SER A 8 1.91 -5.85 -9.72
CA SER A 8 1.65 -5.96 -8.29
C SER A 8 2.93 -5.88 -7.44
N ARG A 9 4.02 -6.51 -7.89
CA ARG A 9 5.33 -6.41 -7.22
C ARG A 9 5.88 -4.98 -7.23
N ASN A 10 5.66 -4.24 -8.31
CA ASN A 10 6.08 -2.84 -8.40
C ASN A 10 5.31 -1.95 -7.41
N VAL A 11 4.00 -2.20 -7.25
CA VAL A 11 3.17 -1.47 -6.26
C VAL A 11 3.62 -1.76 -4.83
N GLU A 12 3.82 -3.03 -4.46
CA GLU A 12 4.27 -3.40 -3.11
C GLU A 12 5.63 -2.76 -2.78
N LYS A 13 6.55 -2.77 -3.76
CA LYS A 13 7.86 -2.17 -3.60
C LYS A 13 7.77 -0.65 -3.40
N LYS A 14 7.02 0.08 -4.24
CA LYS A 14 6.80 1.52 -4.09
C LYS A 14 6.33 1.90 -2.68
N PHE A 15 5.36 1.16 -2.15
CA PHE A 15 4.84 1.45 -0.80
C PHE A 15 5.86 1.16 0.31
N LYS A 16 6.64 0.08 0.20
CA LYS A 16 7.67 -0.23 1.21
C LYS A 16 8.80 0.80 1.21
N ASP A 17 9.23 1.22 0.02
CA ASP A 17 10.25 2.25 -0.12
C ASP A 17 9.76 3.58 0.50
N ALA A 18 8.51 3.98 0.20
CA ALA A 18 7.90 5.18 0.78
C ALA A 18 7.69 5.13 2.31
N LEU A 19 7.33 3.97 2.86
CA LEU A 19 7.25 3.76 4.31
C LEU A 19 8.61 3.96 4.98
N TRP A 20 9.66 3.40 4.37
CA TRP A 20 11.04 3.53 4.84
C TRP A 20 11.53 4.98 4.78
N GLU A 21 11.36 5.65 3.64
CA GLU A 21 11.75 7.05 3.43
C GLU A 21 11.11 8.01 4.44
N ARG A 22 9.90 7.70 4.90
CA ARG A 22 9.16 8.52 5.87
C ARG A 22 9.30 8.07 7.31
N ASN A 23 10.04 6.99 7.56
CA ASN A 23 10.19 6.38 8.87
C ASN A 23 8.81 6.07 9.52
N ILE A 24 7.86 5.57 8.72
CA ILE A 24 6.52 5.16 9.16
C ILE A 24 6.45 3.63 9.13
N LYS A 25 5.98 3.02 10.22
CA LYS A 25 5.69 1.58 10.24
C LYS A 25 4.37 1.31 9.55
N GLN A 26 4.26 0.13 8.93
CA GLN A 26 3.02 -0.29 8.28
C GLN A 26 1.83 -0.36 9.28
N VAL A 27 2.08 -0.70 10.55
CA VAL A 27 1.04 -0.68 11.60
C VAL A 27 0.56 0.73 11.91
N GLU A 28 1.46 1.70 11.94
CA GLU A 28 1.12 3.11 12.16
C GLU A 28 0.30 3.66 10.98
N LEU A 29 0.66 3.29 9.75
CA LEU A 29 -0.14 3.62 8.58
C LEU A 29 -1.54 3.00 8.64
N ALA A 30 -1.66 1.76 9.15
CA ALA A 30 -2.96 1.11 9.31
C ALA A 30 -3.84 1.85 10.32
N GLU A 31 -3.25 2.31 11.43
CA GLU A 31 -3.91 3.13 12.44
C GLU A 31 -4.36 4.49 11.86
N MET A 32 -3.50 5.18 11.11
CA MET A 32 -3.82 6.44 10.43
C MET A 32 -4.98 6.30 9.43
N LEU A 33 -5.13 5.12 8.82
CA LEU A 33 -6.18 4.81 7.85
C LEU A 33 -7.42 4.15 8.47
N HIS A 34 -7.46 3.98 9.80
CA HIS A 34 -8.52 3.28 10.50
C HIS A 34 -8.84 1.90 9.89
N THR A 35 -7.79 1.15 9.53
CA THR A 35 -7.90 -0.20 8.94
C THR A 35 -7.07 -1.20 9.74
N SER A 36 -7.31 -2.49 9.56
CA SER A 36 -6.48 -3.50 10.21
C SER A 36 -5.14 -3.66 9.47
N PRO A 37 -4.04 -4.03 10.15
CA PRO A 37 -2.77 -4.32 9.51
C PRO A 37 -2.87 -5.37 8.41
N ALA A 38 -3.78 -6.35 8.55
CA ALA A 38 -4.02 -7.38 7.54
C ALA A 38 -4.70 -6.82 6.27
N GLN A 39 -5.69 -5.93 6.44
CA GLN A 39 -6.34 -5.26 5.31
C GLN A 39 -5.35 -4.35 4.58
N LEU A 40 -4.56 -3.56 5.31
CA LEU A 40 -3.51 -2.73 4.72
C LEU A 40 -2.49 -3.60 3.98
N SER A 41 -1.96 -4.66 4.60
CA SER A 41 -0.99 -5.56 3.97
C SER A 41 -1.50 -6.17 2.67
N ARG A 42 -2.76 -6.60 2.64
CA ARG A 42 -3.40 -7.11 1.42
C ARG A 42 -3.49 -6.02 0.34
N ALA A 43 -3.90 -4.81 0.73
CA ALA A 43 -4.02 -3.69 -0.20
C ALA A 43 -2.66 -3.31 -0.80
N LEU A 44 -1.60 -3.19 0.01
CA LEU A 44 -0.27 -2.79 -0.47
C LEU A 44 0.39 -3.86 -1.37
N LYS A 45 -0.04 -5.13 -1.30
CA LYS A 45 0.36 -6.20 -2.22
C LYS A 45 -0.27 -6.09 -3.62
N GLY A 46 -1.06 -5.05 -3.88
CA GLY A 46 -1.67 -4.81 -5.18
C GLY A 46 -2.98 -5.57 -5.40
N ASN A 47 -3.74 -5.88 -4.33
CA ASN A 47 -5.08 -6.45 -4.49
C ASN A 47 -6.04 -5.41 -5.09
N THR A 48 -7.04 -5.85 -5.86
CA THR A 48 -7.87 -4.98 -6.69
C THR A 48 -9.33 -4.89 -6.25
N THR A 49 -9.65 -5.28 -5.01
CA THR A 49 -11.00 -5.05 -4.48
C THR A 49 -11.26 -3.55 -4.32
N PRO A 50 -12.52 -3.07 -4.41
CA PRO A 50 -12.83 -1.65 -4.28
C PRO A 50 -12.27 -1.02 -3.00
N ARG A 51 -12.35 -1.77 -1.88
CA ARG A 51 -11.80 -1.32 -0.59
C ARG A 51 -10.28 -1.27 -0.58
N ASP A 52 -9.60 -2.22 -1.21
CA ASP A 52 -8.13 -2.22 -1.27
C ASP A 52 -7.61 -1.10 -2.17
N ILE A 53 -8.30 -0.79 -3.26
CA ILE A 53 -7.99 0.37 -4.11
C ILE A 53 -8.16 1.68 -3.34
N GLU A 54 -9.20 1.80 -2.51
CA GLU A 54 -9.39 2.96 -1.64
C GLU A 54 -8.23 3.12 -0.64
N ILE A 55 -7.85 2.01 0.01
CA ILE A 55 -6.71 1.98 0.94
C ILE A 55 -5.42 2.37 0.22
N GLN A 56 -5.15 1.84 -0.98
CA GLN A 56 -3.98 2.20 -1.78
C GLN A 56 -3.94 3.70 -2.08
N LYS A 57 -5.06 4.30 -2.51
CA LYS A 57 -5.13 5.74 -2.81
C LYS A 57 -4.88 6.60 -1.58
N GLN A 58 -5.49 6.24 -0.44
CA GLN A 58 -5.29 6.98 0.81
C GLN A 58 -3.86 6.81 1.34
N ALA A 59 -3.31 5.59 1.29
CA ALA A 59 -1.92 5.30 1.63
C ALA A 59 -0.96 6.06 0.73
N ALA A 60 -1.22 6.16 -0.58
CA ALA A 60 -0.40 6.92 -1.51
C ALA A 60 -0.42 8.43 -1.21
N LYS A 61 -1.57 8.97 -0.78
CA LYS A 61 -1.68 10.38 -0.35
C LYS A 61 -0.89 10.66 0.94
N ILE A 62 -1.04 9.82 1.97
CA ILE A 62 -0.24 9.90 3.21
C ILE A 62 1.24 9.67 2.88
N LEU A 63 1.47 8.74 1.95
CA LEU A 63 2.68 8.29 1.29
C LEU A 63 3.38 9.33 0.41
N GLY A 64 2.68 10.39 0.03
CA GLY A 64 3.05 11.34 -1.03
C GLY A 64 3.77 10.69 -2.22
N ILE A 65 3.23 9.56 -2.70
CA ILE A 65 3.70 8.83 -3.87
C ILE A 65 2.59 8.71 -4.91
N ASP A 66 2.97 8.56 -6.18
CA ASP A 66 2.05 8.31 -7.29
C ASP A 66 1.98 6.82 -7.63
N LEU A 67 0.75 6.32 -7.78
CA LEU A 67 0.47 4.92 -8.09
C LEU A 67 0.54 4.63 -9.59
#